data_AF-A0A3M2L7D3-F1
#
_entry.id   AF-A0A3M2L7D3-F1
#
_cell.length_a   1.000
_cell.length_b   1.000
_cell.length_c   1.000
_cell.angle_alpha   90.00
_cell.angle_beta   90.00
_cell.angle_gamma   90.00
#
_symmetry.space_group_name_H-M   'P 1'
#
loop_
_entity.id
_entity.type
_entity.pdbx_description
1 polymer ?
#
loop_
_entity_poly.entity_id
_entity_poly.type
_entity_poly.pdbx_seq_one_letter_code
_entity_poly.pdbx_strand_id
1 'polypeptide(L)' 'MTTAVVDPTTGGSGGQSAVAARAVGVVKAYGSGETRVSALDGVSVDVERGVFTAIMGPSG' A
#
# COMPACT_ATOMS: atom_id res chain seq x y z
N MET A 1 10.04 -0.69 -15.83
CA MET A 1 9.34 -1.95 -16.11
C MET A 1 9.22 -2.68 -14.78
N THR A 2 8.04 -2.70 -14.14
CA THR A 2 7.86 -3.36 -12.85
C THR A 2 6.49 -4.02 -12.83
N THR A 3 6.51 -5.35 -12.75
CA THR A 3 5.35 -6.20 -12.55
C THR A 3 5.21 -6.46 -11.05
N ALA A 4 4.03 -6.24 -10.50
CA ALA A 4 3.67 -6.74 -9.18
C ALA A 4 3.24 -8.21 -9.32
N VAL A 5 3.89 -9.12 -8.58
CA VAL A 5 3.42 -10.49 -8.44
C VAL A 5 2.56 -10.54 -7.17
N VAL A 6 1.27 -10.76 -7.35
CA VAL A 6 0.43 -11.32 -6.30
C VAL A 6 0.60 -12.84 -6.37
N ASP A 7 1.03 -13.47 -5.29
CA ASP A 7 1.10 -14.93 -5.18
C ASP A 7 -0.20 -15.42 -4.51
N PRO A 8 -1.15 -16.02 -5.26
CA PRO A 8 -2.41 -16.48 -4.69
C PRO A 8 -2.27 -17.95 -4.31
N THR A 9 -1.62 -18.25 -3.20
CA THR A 9 -1.71 -19.60 -2.61
C THR A 9 -2.55 -19.59 -1.33
N THR A 10 -3.84 -19.92 -1.55
CA THR A 10 -4.80 -20.53 -0.60
C THR A 10 -5.68 -19.62 0.27
N GLY A 11 -6.97 -19.51 -0.10
CA GLY A 11 -8.08 -19.88 0.79
C GLY A 11 -9.17 -18.83 1.09
N GLY A 12 -10.38 -19.05 0.55
CA GLY A 12 -11.63 -18.64 1.23
C GLY A 12 -12.67 -17.93 0.38
N SER A 13 -13.75 -18.63 0.03
CA SER A 13 -14.92 -18.13 -0.68
C SER A 13 -15.62 -16.94 -0.01
N GLY A 14 -15.86 -15.86 -0.77
CA GLY A 14 -17.15 -15.16 -0.80
C GLY A 14 -17.61 -14.33 0.41
N GLY A 15 -16.78 -14.07 1.42
CA GLY A 15 -17.02 -13.00 2.39
C GLY A 15 -16.37 -11.72 1.87
N GLN A 16 -17.06 -10.58 1.90
CA GLN A 16 -16.37 -9.29 1.74
C GLN A 16 -15.22 -9.28 2.74
N SER A 17 -13.99 -9.39 2.25
CA SER A 17 -12.80 -9.40 3.09
C SER A 17 -12.81 -8.09 3.87
N ALA A 18 -13.15 -8.15 5.15
CA ALA A 18 -13.37 -6.94 5.93
C ALA A 18 -12.06 -6.16 5.94
N VAL A 19 -12.06 -4.92 5.46
CA VAL A 19 -10.85 -4.09 5.47
C VAL A 19 -10.41 -3.90 6.93
N ALA A 20 -9.20 -4.34 7.25
CA ALA A 20 -8.60 -4.20 8.57
C ALA A 20 -8.04 -2.79 8.78
N ALA A 21 -7.46 -2.20 7.73
CA ALA A 21 -6.97 -0.83 7.73
C ALA A 21 -7.15 -0.20 6.34
N ARG A 22 -7.46 1.10 6.32
CA ARG A 22 -7.67 1.86 5.09
C ARG A 22 -6.92 3.18 5.15
N ALA A 23 -6.25 3.52 4.06
CA ALA A 23 -5.61 4.81 3.85
C ALA A 23 -6.15 5.41 2.54
N VAL A 24 -6.52 6.69 2.55
CA VAL A 24 -7.10 7.37 1.39
C VAL A 24 -6.37 8.68 1.16
N GLY A 25 -5.81 8.84 -0.05
CA GLY A 25 -5.15 10.07 -0.47
C GLY A 25 -4.00 10.51 0.45
N VAL A 26 -3.28 9.57 1.06
CA VAL A 26 -2.23 9.88 2.02
C VAL A 26 -1.09 10.59 1.33
N VAL A 27 -0.79 11.79 1.82
CA VAL A 27 0.38 12.57 1.45
C VAL A 27 1.35 12.64 2.62
N LYS A 28 2.64 12.52 2.33
CA LYS A 28 3.69 12.71 3.32
C LYS A 28 4.89 13.33 2.64
N ALA A 29 5.39 14.41 3.24
CA ALA A 29 6.65 15.00 2.83
C ALA A 29 7.58 15.17 4.02
N TYR A 30 8.87 15.12 3.72
CA TYR A 30 9.96 15.39 4.65
C TYR A 30 10.77 16.58 4.17
N GLY A 31 11.40 17.30 5.10
CA GLY A 31 12.14 18.52 4.79
C GLY A 31 11.24 19.72 4.42
N SER A 32 11.87 20.80 3.98
CA SER A 32 11.23 22.08 3.69
C SER A 32 12.02 22.87 2.66
N GLY A 33 11.39 23.84 1.99
CA GLY A 33 12.04 24.65 0.96
C GLY A 33 12.54 23.77 -0.19
N GLU A 34 13.76 24.03 -0.66
CA GLU A 34 14.38 23.30 -1.78
C GLU A 34 14.70 21.84 -1.46
N THR A 35 14.79 21.46 -0.18
CA THR A 35 15.10 20.08 0.23
C THR A 35 13.86 19.26 0.58
N ARG A 36 12.66 19.75 0.23
CA ARG A 36 11.41 19.03 0.47
C ARG A 36 11.30 17.80 -0.45
N VAL A 37 11.05 16.65 0.15
CA VAL A 37 10.83 15.36 -0.54
C VAL A 37 9.40 14.89 -0.29
N SER A 38 8.66 14.56 -1.35
CA SER A 38 7.37 13.86 -1.24
C SER A 38 7.62 12.36 -1.10
N ALA A 39 7.47 11.83 0.10
CA ALA A 39 7.61 10.40 0.38
C ALA A 39 6.33 9.63 0.04
N LEU A 40 5.17 10.25 0.16
CA LEU A 40 3.89 9.72 -0.31
C LEU A 40 3.15 10.83 -1.03
N ASP A 41 2.65 10.54 -2.23
CA ASP A 41 1.91 11.48 -3.06
C ASP A 41 0.52 10.92 -3.40
N GLY A 42 -0.47 11.20 -2.55
CA GLY A 42 -1.86 10.82 -2.78
C GLY A 42 -2.15 9.32 -2.71
N VAL A 43 -1.38 8.57 -1.93
CA VAL A 43 -1.46 7.09 -1.90
C VAL A 43 -2.75 6.63 -1.22
N SER A 44 -3.47 5.71 -1.86
CA SER A 44 -4.65 5.04 -1.29
C SER A 44 -4.43 3.53 -1.27
N VAL A 45 -4.74 2.88 -0.15
CA VAL A 45 -4.57 1.44 0.04
C VAL A 45 -5.57 0.90 1.05
N ASP A 46 -6.09 -0.30 0.76
CA ASP A 46 -6.88 -1.10 1.70
C ASP A 46 -6.04 -2.33 2.09
N VAL A 47 -5.94 -2.60 3.39
CA VAL A 47 -5.32 -3.80 3.94
C VAL A 47 -6.43 -4.73 4.41
N GLU A 48 -6.52 -5.88 3.77
CA GLU A 48 -7.56 -6.88 4.05
C GLU A 48 -7.32 -7.62 5.38
N ARG A 49 -8.39 -7.92 6.11
CA ARG A 49 -8.31 -8.71 7.34
C ARG A 49 -7.94 -10.16 7.04
N GLY A 50 -6.96 -10.67 7.79
CA GLY A 50 -6.55 -12.07 7.69
C GLY A 50 -5.68 -12.38 6.46
N VAL A 51 -5.31 -11.35 5.69
CA VAL A 51 -4.44 -11.47 4.53
C VAL A 51 -3.05 -10.97 4.88
N PHE A 52 -2.03 -11.72 4.46
CA PHE A 52 -0.65 -11.25 4.51
C PHE A 52 -0.38 -10.33 3.32
N THR A 53 -0.12 -9.05 3.59
CA THR A 53 0.14 -8.05 2.56
C THR A 53 1.60 -7.61 2.61
N ALA A 54 2.31 -7.75 1.49
CA ALA A 54 3.69 -7.28 1.33
C ALA A 54 3.72 -5.98 0.50
N ILE A 55 4.57 -5.03 0.92
CA ILE A 55 4.86 -3.78 0.19
C ILE A 55 6.26 -3.88 -0.39
N MET A 56 6.41 -3.67 -1.70
CA MET A 56 7.69 -3.78 -2.41
C MET A 56 7.87 -2.58 -3.35
N GLY A 57 9.12 -2.16 -3.56
CA GLY A 57 9.46 -1.06 -4.45
C GLY A 57 10.99 -0.88 -4.55
N PRO A 58 11.45 0.00 -5.46
CA PRO A 58 12.84 0.44 -5.46
C PRO A 58 13.18 1.14 -4.13
N SER A 59 14.47 1.26 -3.80
CA SER A 59 14.88 2.01 -2.61
C SER A 59 14.51 3.49 -2.74
N GLY A 60 13.85 4.02 -1.73
CA GLY A 60 13.36 5.40 -1.66
C GLY A 60 11.90 5.43 -1.23
#